data_AF-A0A935HCB5-F1
#
_entry.id   AF-A0A935HCB5-F1
#
_cell.length_a   1.000
_cell.length_b   1.000
_cell.length_c   1.000
_cell.angle_alpha   90.00
_cell.angle_beta   90.00
_cell.angle_gamma   90.00
#
_symmetry.space_group_name_H-M   'P 1'
#
loop_
_entity.id
_entity.type
_entity.pdbx_description
1 polymer ?
#
loop_
_entity_poly.entity_id
_entity_poly.type
_entity_poly.pdbx_seq_one_letter_code
_entity_poly.pdbx_strand_id
1 'polypeptide(L)'
;MSAFRRLLCALAVTALVACGGSNNDASVQATPADVADAVAAAAEASIATHPLCALVEFDEVSAVVGGHIAKLDVIDDESLHSVDCVFLDPQDIYNGLSIKFVSTERLVKTASRWSSASAYFEEWGRGGTVVAGLGDGAAWVELPGGLLVHRGDHVLHLSADKADVSNADVRARFETLARQVLSRLP
;
A
#
# COMPACT_ATOMS: atom_id res chain seq x y z
N MET A 1 -17.78 23.12 10.49
CA MET A 1 -16.90 24.30 10.68
C MET A 1 -15.60 24.06 9.92
N SER A 2 -15.58 24.38 8.62
CA SER A 2 -14.58 23.94 7.64
C SER A 2 -13.83 25.09 6.96
N ALA A 3 -13.55 26.19 7.66
CA ALA A 3 -12.89 27.36 7.09
C ALA A 3 -11.53 27.71 7.74
N PHE A 4 -11.19 27.12 8.90
CA PHE A 4 -9.99 27.50 9.66
C PHE A 4 -8.72 26.67 9.37
N ARG A 5 -8.84 25.50 8.72
CA ARG A 5 -7.66 24.68 8.35
C ARG A 5 -7.05 25.06 7.00
N ARG A 6 -7.82 25.69 6.10
CA ARG A 6 -7.35 26.10 4.76
C ARG A 6 -6.48 27.37 4.79
N LEU A 7 -6.46 28.11 5.89
CA LEU A 7 -5.67 29.34 6.03
C LEU A 7 -4.22 29.09 6.49
N LEU A 8 -3.90 27.91 7.02
CA LEU A 8 -2.59 27.64 7.64
C LEU A 8 -1.56 27.03 6.67
N CYS A 9 -1.97 26.38 5.59
CA CYS A 9 -1.02 25.83 4.59
C CYS A 9 -0.57 26.86 3.54
N ALA A 10 -1.32 27.95 3.33
CA ALA A 10 -0.94 29.00 2.38
C ALA A 10 0.13 29.98 2.91
N LEU A 11 0.41 29.94 4.22
CA LEU A 11 1.35 30.85 4.88
C LEU A 11 2.75 30.23 5.12
N ALA A 12 2.92 28.92 4.92
CA ALA A 12 4.22 28.27 5.08
C ALA A 12 5.09 28.32 3.82
N VAL A 13 4.50 28.44 2.64
CA VAL A 13 5.23 28.40 1.35
C VAL A 13 5.78 29.78 0.93
N THR A 14 5.23 30.88 1.46
CA THR A 14 5.73 32.24 1.18
C THR A 14 6.82 32.72 2.13
N ALA A 15 7.11 31.98 3.21
CA ALA A 15 8.07 32.40 4.23
C ALA A 15 9.53 31.97 3.97
N LEU A 16 9.84 31.32 2.84
CA LEU A 16 11.22 30.97 2.46
C LEU A 16 11.80 31.78 1.29
N VAL A 17 11.14 32.85 0.86
CA VAL A 17 11.68 33.75 -0.19
C VAL A 17 11.71 35.20 0.29
N ALA A 18 12.25 35.44 1.49
CA ALA A 18 12.63 36.79 1.92
C ALA A 18 13.53 36.76 3.15
N CYS A 19 14.75 36.20 3.06
CA CYS A 19 15.87 36.64 3.89
C CYS A 19 17.18 36.01 3.39
N GLY A 20 18.00 36.81 2.70
CA GLY A 20 19.45 36.62 2.67
C GLY A 20 20.07 36.39 1.29
N GLY A 21 20.69 37.45 0.75
CA GLY A 21 21.87 37.30 -0.11
C GLY A 21 21.65 37.61 -1.59
N SER A 22 21.94 38.86 -1.95
CA SER A 22 22.32 39.29 -3.29
C SER A 22 23.29 38.31 -3.95
N ASN A 23 22.88 37.66 -5.05
CA ASN A 23 23.74 37.26 -6.17
C ASN A 23 22.87 36.92 -7.39
N ASN A 24 23.31 37.40 -8.57
CA ASN A 24 22.71 37.16 -9.87
C ASN A 24 22.82 35.68 -10.28
N ASP A 25 21.84 34.87 -9.91
CA ASP A 25 21.51 33.65 -10.64
C ASP A 25 20.03 33.73 -11.01
N ALA A 26 19.73 33.34 -12.25
CA ALA A 26 18.37 33.35 -12.79
C ALA A 26 17.42 32.71 -11.78
N SER A 27 16.56 33.51 -11.16
CA SER A 27 15.47 33.00 -10.35
C SER A 27 14.56 32.25 -11.30
N VAL A 28 14.74 30.93 -11.39
CA VAL A 28 13.78 30.04 -12.01
C VAL A 28 12.54 30.13 -11.13
N GLN A 29 11.67 31.10 -11.47
CA GLN A 29 10.38 31.23 -10.85
C GLN A 29 9.59 30.00 -11.29
N ALA A 30 9.40 29.06 -10.36
CA ALA A 30 8.49 27.95 -10.55
C ALA A 30 7.15 28.50 -11.04
N THR A 31 6.71 28.05 -12.21
CA THR A 31 5.44 28.47 -12.75
C THR A 31 4.31 27.91 -11.88
N PRO A 32 3.10 28.49 -11.93
CA PRO A 32 1.94 27.89 -11.29
C PRO A 32 1.67 26.44 -11.72
N ALA A 33 2.10 26.03 -12.91
CA ALA A 33 2.05 24.65 -13.37
C ALA A 33 3.10 23.79 -12.67
N ASP A 34 4.35 24.25 -12.54
CA ASP A 34 5.40 23.53 -11.80
C ASP A 34 5.05 23.35 -10.32
N VAL A 35 4.38 24.33 -9.73
CA VAL A 35 3.84 24.24 -8.35
C VAL A 35 2.66 23.29 -8.29
N ALA A 36 1.78 23.27 -9.28
CA ALA A 36 0.65 22.33 -9.33
C ALA A 36 1.13 20.88 -9.54
N ASP A 37 2.13 20.65 -10.39
CA ASP A 37 2.75 19.35 -10.62
C ASP A 37 3.55 18.90 -9.39
N ALA A 38 4.28 19.80 -8.73
CA ALA A 38 4.96 19.48 -7.49
C ALA A 38 3.99 19.23 -6.33
N VAL A 39 2.84 19.92 -6.27
CA VAL A 39 1.78 19.68 -5.28
C VAL A 39 1.01 18.40 -5.58
N ALA A 40 0.80 18.06 -6.86
CA ALA A 40 0.23 16.78 -7.26
C ALA A 40 1.19 15.63 -6.94
N ALA A 41 2.48 15.77 -7.26
CA ALA A 41 3.53 14.81 -6.90
C ALA A 41 3.72 14.71 -5.39
N ALA A 42 3.63 15.82 -4.65
CA ALA A 42 3.68 15.82 -3.19
C ALA A 42 2.40 15.26 -2.55
N ALA A 43 1.24 15.41 -3.19
CA ALA A 43 -0.03 14.81 -2.77
C ALA A 43 -0.06 13.30 -3.08
N GLU A 44 0.48 12.87 -4.21
CA GLU A 44 0.78 11.46 -4.50
C GLU A 44 1.77 10.90 -3.48
N ALA A 45 2.75 11.69 -3.05
CA ALA A 45 3.66 11.31 -1.96
C ALA A 45 3.02 11.39 -0.55
N SER A 46 1.90 12.11 -0.34
CA SER A 46 1.29 12.31 0.99
C SER A 46 0.07 11.45 1.28
N ILE A 47 -0.43 10.66 0.32
CA ILE A 47 -1.59 9.78 0.53
C ILE A 47 -1.21 8.47 1.24
N ALA A 48 0.09 8.14 1.38
CA ALA A 48 0.48 6.85 1.90
C ALA A 48 1.73 6.85 2.78
N THR A 49 1.54 7.02 4.08
CA THR A 49 2.61 6.75 5.05
C THR A 49 2.08 5.90 6.19
N HIS A 50 2.00 4.59 5.95
CA HIS A 50 1.95 3.60 7.03
C HIS A 50 3.23 2.74 6.95
N PRO A 51 3.94 2.49 8.07
CA PRO A 51 5.20 1.75 8.06
C PRO A 51 5.12 0.38 7.34
N LEU A 52 3.97 -0.29 7.41
CA LEU A 52 3.75 -1.56 6.70
C LEU A 52 3.66 -1.40 5.17
N CYS A 53 3.13 -0.28 4.67
CA CYS A 53 3.10 -0.03 3.23
C CYS A 53 4.49 0.32 2.67
N ALA A 54 5.40 0.81 3.50
CA ALA A 54 6.80 1.04 3.14
C ALA A 54 7.62 -0.27 3.03
N LEU A 55 7.04 -1.43 3.34
CA LEU A 55 7.68 -2.73 3.13
C LEU A 55 7.60 -3.20 1.67
N VAL A 56 6.90 -2.46 0.82
CA VAL A 56 6.58 -2.80 -0.57
C VAL A 56 7.07 -1.67 -1.47
N GLU A 57 7.90 -2.00 -2.45
CA GLU A 57 8.37 -1.03 -3.44
C GLU A 57 7.49 -1.04 -4.70
N PHE A 58 7.38 0.11 -5.37
CA PHE A 58 6.51 0.27 -6.56
C PHE A 58 6.92 -0.62 -7.74
N ASP A 59 8.22 -0.86 -7.91
CA ASP A 59 8.77 -1.73 -8.96
C ASP A 59 8.41 -3.21 -8.71
N GLU A 60 8.42 -3.66 -7.45
CA GLU A 60 7.97 -5.00 -7.04
C GLU A 60 6.49 -5.20 -7.36
N VAL A 61 5.64 -4.19 -7.11
CA VAL A 61 4.21 -4.24 -7.44
C VAL A 61 3.98 -4.21 -8.95
N SER A 62 4.68 -3.33 -9.67
CA SER A 62 4.58 -3.20 -11.12
C SER A 62 4.93 -4.52 -11.82
N ALA A 63 5.91 -5.25 -11.30
CA ALA A 63 6.26 -6.58 -11.79
C ALA A 63 5.10 -7.56 -11.68
N VAL A 64 4.32 -7.53 -10.59
CA VAL A 64 3.18 -8.41 -10.35
C VAL A 64 2.02 -8.12 -11.32
N VAL A 65 1.62 -6.85 -11.43
CA VAL A 65 0.46 -6.45 -12.25
C VAL A 65 0.76 -6.33 -13.75
N GLY A 66 2.04 -6.24 -14.15
CA GLY A 66 2.45 -6.13 -15.55
C GLY A 66 2.18 -4.77 -16.19
N GLY A 67 2.25 -3.67 -15.42
CA GLY A 67 1.98 -2.32 -15.89
C GLY A 67 2.68 -1.24 -15.06
N HIS A 68 2.39 0.03 -15.36
CA HIS A 68 2.90 1.17 -14.59
C HIS A 68 1.95 1.46 -13.42
N ILE A 69 2.45 1.36 -12.20
CA ILE A 69 1.70 1.66 -10.97
C ILE A 69 2.26 2.94 -10.36
N ALA A 70 1.37 3.87 -10.02
CA ALA A 70 1.79 5.16 -9.48
C ALA A 70 0.85 5.74 -8.40
N LYS A 71 -0.39 5.26 -8.26
CA LYS A 71 -1.28 5.72 -7.19
C LYS A 71 -1.24 4.75 -6.00
N LEU A 72 -0.83 5.25 -4.84
CA LEU A 72 -0.86 4.53 -3.57
C LEU A 72 -1.93 5.14 -2.65
N ASP A 73 -2.84 4.32 -2.14
CA ASP A 73 -3.83 4.67 -1.11
C ASP A 73 -3.63 3.77 0.12
N VAL A 74 -3.90 4.31 1.31
CA VAL A 74 -3.72 3.58 2.58
C VAL A 74 -4.99 3.70 3.40
N ILE A 75 -5.63 2.56 3.62
CA ILE A 75 -6.82 2.46 4.46
C ILE A 75 -6.41 1.78 5.77
N ASP A 76 -6.25 2.60 6.79
CA ASP A 76 -6.08 2.20 8.18
C ASP A 76 -7.42 2.43 8.88
N ASP A 77 -8.33 1.45 8.76
CA ASP A 77 -9.69 1.55 9.29
C ASP A 77 -9.97 0.38 10.25
N GLU A 78 -10.59 0.68 11.40
CA GLU A 78 -10.94 -0.32 12.41
C GLU A 78 -11.94 -1.34 11.88
N SER A 79 -12.87 -0.93 11.01
CA SER A 79 -13.91 -1.79 10.43
C SER A 79 -13.36 -2.85 9.48
N LEU A 80 -12.19 -2.61 8.89
CA LEU A 80 -11.49 -3.57 8.05
C LEU A 80 -10.56 -4.48 8.86
N HIS A 81 -10.26 -4.11 10.11
CA HIS A 81 -9.34 -4.80 11.01
C HIS A 81 -7.93 -4.99 10.41
N SER A 82 -7.57 -4.14 9.45
CA SER A 82 -6.36 -4.25 8.64
C SER A 82 -5.79 -2.87 8.30
N VAL A 83 -4.56 -2.88 7.81
CA VAL A 83 -4.02 -1.77 7.02
C VAL A 83 -3.96 -2.25 5.57
N ASP A 84 -4.71 -1.59 4.70
CA ASP A 84 -4.78 -1.93 3.27
C ASP A 84 -3.98 -0.91 2.48
N CYS A 85 -2.91 -1.37 1.83
CA CYS A 85 -2.09 -0.60 0.89
C CYS A 85 -2.58 -0.90 -0.53
N VAL A 86 -3.13 0.09 -1.23
CA VAL A 86 -3.75 -0.07 -2.54
C VAL A 86 -2.92 0.64 -3.60
N PHE A 87 -2.51 -0.10 -4.62
CA PHE A 87 -1.65 0.35 -5.70
C PHE A 87 -2.42 0.30 -7.02
N LEU A 88 -2.55 1.42 -7.73
CA LEU A 88 -3.33 1.52 -8.97
C LEU A 88 -2.51 2.11 -10.13
N ASP A 89 -2.86 1.69 -11.34
CA ASP A 89 -2.40 2.33 -12.58
C ASP A 89 -3.23 3.61 -12.82
N PRO A 90 -2.60 4.79 -12.96
CA PRO A 90 -3.30 6.04 -13.26
C PRO A 90 -4.09 6.02 -14.58
N GLN A 91 -3.69 5.18 -15.53
CA GLN A 91 -4.32 5.03 -16.84
C GLN A 91 -5.40 3.94 -16.84
N ASP A 92 -5.41 3.06 -15.84
CA ASP A 92 -6.36 1.96 -15.71
C ASP A 92 -6.62 1.63 -14.23
N ILE A 93 -7.59 2.28 -13.62
CA ILE A 93 -7.91 2.11 -12.19
C ILE A 93 -8.35 0.69 -11.81
N TYR A 94 -8.69 -0.14 -12.79
CA TYR A 94 -9.05 -1.55 -12.57
C TYR A 94 -7.82 -2.47 -12.65
N ASN A 95 -6.66 -1.93 -13.04
CA ASN A 95 -5.38 -2.61 -12.96
C ASN A 95 -4.66 -2.17 -11.69
N GLY A 96 -4.81 -2.95 -10.63
CA GLY A 96 -4.27 -2.62 -9.33
C GLY A 96 -3.98 -3.83 -8.47
N LEU A 97 -3.14 -3.63 -7.47
CA LEU A 97 -2.80 -4.59 -6.43
C LEU A 97 -3.22 -4.00 -5.07
N SER A 98 -3.97 -4.75 -4.29
CA SER A 98 -4.19 -4.50 -2.87
C SER A 98 -3.33 -5.44 -2.05
N ILE A 99 -2.67 -4.89 -1.04
CA ILE A 99 -1.91 -5.62 -0.04
C ILE A 99 -2.49 -5.27 1.32
N LYS A 100 -3.06 -6.27 1.99
CA LYS A 100 -3.66 -6.10 3.32
C LYS A 100 -2.78 -6.71 4.37
N PHE A 101 -2.53 -5.94 5.42
CA PHE A 101 -1.83 -6.38 6.62
C PHE A 101 -2.83 -6.52 7.77
N VAL A 102 -3.03 -7.76 8.21
CA VAL A 102 -3.82 -8.08 9.40
C VAL A 102 -2.84 -8.53 10.49
N SER A 103 -2.91 -7.95 11.68
CA SER A 103 -2.07 -8.38 12.81
C SER A 103 -2.92 -8.82 14.00
N THR A 104 -2.39 -9.72 14.84
CA THR A 104 -3.03 -10.12 16.10
C THR A 104 -3.35 -8.89 16.96
N GLU A 105 -2.40 -7.96 17.09
CA GLU A 105 -2.58 -6.71 17.83
C GLU A 105 -3.79 -5.92 17.32
N ARG A 106 -3.91 -5.79 15.99
CA ARG A 106 -4.97 -5.02 15.37
C ARG A 106 -6.32 -5.69 15.55
N LEU A 107 -6.42 -6.99 15.27
CA LEU A 107 -7.63 -7.78 15.47
C LEU A 107 -8.17 -7.65 16.90
N VAL A 108 -7.29 -7.69 17.90
CA VAL A 108 -7.65 -7.52 19.32
C VAL A 108 -8.12 -6.10 19.62
N LYS A 109 -7.43 -5.07 19.10
CA LYS A 109 -7.79 -3.66 19.32
C LYS A 109 -9.13 -3.28 18.69
N THR A 110 -9.44 -3.83 17.52
CA THR A 110 -10.62 -3.48 16.74
C THR A 110 -11.83 -4.36 17.03
N ALA A 111 -11.83 -5.08 18.17
CA ALA A 111 -12.89 -5.99 18.59
C ALA A 111 -13.33 -6.98 17.49
N SER A 112 -12.36 -7.45 16.70
CA SER A 112 -12.63 -8.41 15.63
C SER A 112 -13.15 -9.73 16.20
N ARG A 113 -13.90 -10.49 15.39
CA ARG A 113 -14.33 -11.85 15.77
C ARG A 113 -13.16 -12.84 15.88
N TRP A 114 -12.02 -12.52 15.25
CA TRP A 114 -10.81 -13.29 15.35
C TRP A 114 -9.90 -12.71 16.42
N SER A 115 -9.40 -13.55 17.31
CA SER A 115 -8.50 -13.15 18.39
C SER A 115 -7.01 -13.21 18.03
N SER A 116 -6.67 -13.74 16.84
CA SER A 116 -5.29 -13.87 16.36
C SER A 116 -5.20 -13.89 14.84
N ALA A 117 -4.02 -13.55 14.32
CA ALA A 117 -3.67 -13.68 12.91
C ALA A 117 -3.82 -15.13 12.40
N SER A 118 -3.40 -16.13 13.18
CA SER A 118 -3.59 -17.55 12.84
C SER A 118 -5.07 -17.91 12.66
N ALA A 119 -5.94 -17.49 13.59
CA ALA A 119 -7.38 -17.76 13.50
C ALA A 119 -8.03 -17.08 12.29
N TYR A 120 -7.56 -15.87 11.93
CA TYR A 120 -7.97 -15.20 10.70
C TYR A 120 -7.54 -16.01 9.47
N PHE A 121 -6.28 -16.46 9.43
CA PHE A 121 -5.74 -17.26 8.33
C PHE A 121 -6.45 -18.60 8.17
N GLU A 122 -6.70 -19.32 9.26
CA GLU A 122 -7.36 -20.64 9.22
C GLU A 122 -8.79 -20.57 8.66
N GLU A 123 -9.51 -19.48 8.93
CA GLU A 123 -10.86 -19.28 8.40
C GLU A 123 -10.82 -18.91 6.91
N TRP A 124 -10.06 -17.89 6.54
CA TRP A 124 -10.03 -17.39 5.16
C TRP A 124 -9.20 -18.25 4.21
N GLY A 125 -8.21 -18.97 4.73
CA GLY A 125 -7.41 -19.94 3.99
C GLY A 125 -8.14 -21.26 3.72
N ARG A 126 -9.28 -21.50 4.36
CA ARG A 126 -10.01 -22.77 4.26
C ARG A 126 -10.46 -23.02 2.82
N GLY A 127 -10.13 -24.21 2.30
CA GLY A 127 -10.48 -24.60 0.93
C GLY A 127 -9.55 -24.00 -0.14
N GLY A 128 -8.57 -23.19 0.24
CA GLY A 128 -7.55 -22.68 -0.66
C GLY A 128 -6.52 -23.73 -1.09
N THR A 129 -5.77 -23.44 -2.15
CA THR A 129 -4.64 -24.25 -2.60
C THR A 129 -3.38 -23.88 -1.84
N VAL A 130 -2.84 -24.80 -1.04
CA VAL A 130 -1.66 -24.59 -0.20
C VAL A 130 -0.41 -24.27 -1.04
N VAL A 131 0.38 -23.30 -0.56
CA VAL A 131 1.70 -22.95 -1.10
C VAL A 131 2.78 -23.40 -0.12
N ALA A 132 3.68 -24.26 -0.57
CA ALA A 132 4.76 -24.78 0.28
C ALA A 132 5.93 -23.79 0.38
N GLY A 133 6.52 -23.69 1.57
CA GLY A 133 7.76 -22.94 1.79
C GLY A 133 7.60 -21.42 1.83
N LEU A 134 6.40 -20.91 2.08
CA LEU A 134 6.10 -19.49 2.22
C LEU A 134 5.41 -19.20 3.56
N GLY A 135 6.02 -18.32 4.37
CA GLY A 135 5.52 -18.02 5.72
C GLY A 135 5.51 -19.25 6.64
N ASP A 136 4.68 -19.18 7.67
CA ASP A 136 4.30 -20.34 8.50
C ASP A 136 3.13 -21.11 7.86
N GLY A 137 2.39 -20.45 6.97
CA GLY A 137 1.39 -21.04 6.11
C GLY A 137 1.00 -20.08 4.98
N ALA A 138 0.70 -20.62 3.81
CA ALA A 138 0.24 -19.82 2.68
C ALA A 138 -0.78 -20.60 1.83
N ALA A 139 -1.76 -19.90 1.30
CA ALA A 139 -2.80 -20.49 0.46
C ALA A 139 -3.29 -19.50 -0.59
N TRP A 140 -3.54 -20.00 -1.80
CA TRP A 140 -4.32 -19.31 -2.81
C TRP A 140 -5.80 -19.52 -2.54
N VAL A 141 -6.54 -18.44 -2.33
CA VAL A 141 -7.93 -18.45 -1.89
C VAL A 141 -8.84 -17.81 -2.94
N GLU A 142 -10.08 -18.30 -3.05
CA GLU A 142 -11.08 -17.75 -3.98
C GLU A 142 -11.82 -16.54 -3.41
N LEU A 143 -12.05 -16.52 -2.09
CA LEU A 143 -12.66 -15.41 -1.37
C LEU A 143 -11.82 -15.13 -0.11
N PRO A 144 -11.26 -13.91 0.05
CA PRO A 144 -11.45 -12.69 -0.74
C PRO A 144 -10.75 -12.65 -2.12
N GLY A 145 -10.13 -13.74 -2.56
CA GLY A 145 -9.44 -13.83 -3.85
C GLY A 145 -7.98 -13.40 -3.74
N GLY A 146 -7.05 -14.27 -4.12
CA GLY A 146 -5.61 -13.97 -4.16
C GLY A 146 -4.76 -14.86 -3.26
N LEU A 147 -3.59 -14.37 -2.85
CA LEU A 147 -2.62 -15.09 -2.03
C LEU A 147 -2.73 -14.63 -0.57
N LEU A 148 -3.01 -15.57 0.32
CA LEU A 148 -3.04 -15.36 1.76
C LEU A 148 -1.79 -16.00 2.38
N VAL A 149 -1.06 -15.26 3.21
CA VAL A 149 0.17 -15.74 3.86
C VAL A 149 0.17 -15.39 5.33
N HIS A 150 0.35 -16.38 6.19
CA HIS A 150 0.50 -16.23 7.62
C HIS A 150 1.98 -16.30 8.02
N ARG A 151 2.41 -15.40 8.90
CA ARG A 151 3.74 -15.42 9.52
C ARG A 151 3.71 -14.76 10.89
N GLY A 152 4.01 -15.52 11.94
CA GLY A 152 3.97 -15.06 13.32
C GLY A 152 2.63 -14.42 13.66
N ASP A 153 2.65 -13.15 14.05
CA ASP A 153 1.44 -12.38 14.39
C ASP A 153 0.82 -11.61 13.22
N HIS A 154 1.17 -11.94 11.98
CA HIS A 154 0.71 -11.24 10.79
C HIS A 154 0.07 -12.19 9.76
N VAL A 155 -0.95 -11.69 9.07
CA VAL A 155 -1.46 -12.22 7.81
C VAL A 155 -1.32 -11.15 6.74
N LEU A 156 -0.68 -11.53 5.64
CA LEU A 156 -0.58 -10.76 4.41
C LEU A 156 -1.60 -11.32 3.41
N HIS A 157 -2.47 -10.46 2.89
CA HIS A 157 -3.36 -10.79 1.77
C HIS A 157 -2.98 -9.95 0.56
N LEU A 158 -2.58 -10.62 -0.53
CA LEU A 158 -2.26 -9.98 -1.80
C LEU A 158 -3.35 -10.32 -2.81
N SER A 159 -3.96 -9.31 -3.41
CA SER A 159 -5.00 -9.46 -4.44
C SER A 159 -4.82 -8.44 -5.55
N ALA A 160 -4.89 -8.88 -6.80
CA ALA A 160 -4.97 -7.96 -7.94
C ALA A 160 -6.15 -8.33 -8.83
N ASP A 161 -6.99 -7.35 -9.15
CA ASP A 161 -8.29 -7.57 -9.81
C ASP A 161 -8.17 -8.13 -11.23
N LYS A 162 -7.09 -7.79 -11.95
CA LYS A 162 -6.82 -8.25 -13.32
C LYS A 162 -5.78 -9.36 -13.42
N ALA A 163 -5.19 -9.78 -12.31
CA ALA A 163 -4.19 -10.84 -12.35
C ALA A 163 -4.85 -12.19 -12.66
N ASP A 164 -4.43 -12.81 -13.75
CA ASP A 164 -4.79 -14.19 -14.03
C ASP A 164 -4.02 -15.14 -13.08
N VAL A 165 -4.60 -15.39 -11.91
CA VAL A 165 -4.02 -16.29 -10.89
C VAL A 165 -4.04 -17.76 -11.30
N SER A 166 -4.64 -18.12 -12.44
CA SER A 166 -4.49 -19.46 -13.03
C SER A 166 -3.14 -19.63 -13.73
N ASN A 167 -2.50 -18.52 -14.12
CA ASN A 167 -1.18 -18.50 -14.74
C ASN A 167 -0.06 -18.68 -13.70
N ALA A 168 0.79 -19.69 -13.90
CA ALA A 168 1.89 -20.00 -12.99
C ALA A 168 2.92 -18.86 -12.83
N ASP A 169 3.20 -18.10 -13.89
CA ASP A 169 4.15 -16.98 -13.84
C ASP A 169 3.58 -15.79 -13.07
N VAL A 170 2.25 -15.58 -13.14
CA VAL A 170 1.57 -14.59 -12.29
C VAL A 170 1.67 -15.02 -10.83
N ARG A 171 1.34 -16.28 -10.51
CA ARG A 171 1.45 -16.80 -9.13
C ARG A 171 2.87 -16.70 -8.58
N ALA A 172 3.88 -17.03 -9.38
CA ALA A 172 5.28 -16.93 -8.98
C ALA A 172 5.68 -15.49 -8.61
N ARG A 173 5.16 -14.48 -9.32
CA ARG A 173 5.40 -13.07 -9.00
C ARG A 173 4.74 -12.64 -7.69
N PHE A 174 3.51 -13.07 -7.45
CA PHE A 174 2.84 -12.86 -6.15
C PHE A 174 3.60 -13.51 -4.99
N GLU A 175 4.03 -14.76 -5.16
CA GLU A 175 4.80 -15.46 -4.14
C GLU A 175 6.17 -14.81 -3.91
N THR A 176 6.79 -14.28 -4.96
CA THR A 176 8.04 -13.50 -4.86
C THR A 176 7.83 -12.22 -4.07
N LEU A 177 6.80 -11.44 -4.40
CA LEU A 177 6.43 -10.23 -3.65
C LEU A 177 6.14 -10.56 -2.18
N ALA A 178 5.37 -11.61 -1.92
CA ALA A 178 5.11 -12.07 -0.57
C ALA A 178 6.41 -12.38 0.19
N ARG A 179 7.38 -13.11 -0.41
CA ARG A 179 8.68 -13.37 0.24
C ARG A 179 9.43 -12.09 0.57
N GLN A 180 9.44 -11.12 -0.36
CA GLN A 180 10.10 -9.83 -0.15
C GLN A 180 9.48 -9.09 1.03
N VAL A 181 8.16 -8.98 1.08
CA VAL A 181 7.43 -8.31 2.17
C VAL A 181 7.64 -9.02 3.50
N LEU A 182 7.49 -10.35 3.53
CA LEU A 182 7.67 -11.16 4.76
C LEU A 182 9.08 -11.04 5.33
N SER A 183 10.10 -10.85 4.48
CA SER A 183 11.49 -10.69 4.94
C SER A 183 11.73 -9.36 5.67
N ARG A 184 10.82 -8.40 5.50
CA ARG A 184 10.88 -7.04 6.07
C ARG A 184 9.87 -6.83 7.20
N LEU A 185 8.98 -7.79 7.45
CA LEU A 185 8.05 -7.72 8.58
C LEU A 185 8.81 -7.76 9.92
N PRO A 186 8.36 -6.99 10.92
CA PRO A 186 8.96 -6.97 12.26
C PRO A 186 8.83 -8.29 13.02
#